data_AF-A0A925I345-F1
#
_entry.id   AF-A0A925I345-F1
#
_cell.length_a   1.000
_cell.length_b   1.000
_cell.length_c   1.000
_cell.angle_alpha   90.00
_cell.angle_beta   90.00
_cell.angle_gamma   90.00
#
_symmetry.space_group_name_H-M   'P 1'
#
loop_
_entity.id
_entity.type
_entity.pdbx_description
1 polymer ?
#
loop_
_entity_poly.entity_id
_entity_poly.type
_entity_poly.pdbx_seq_one_letter_code
_entity_poly.pdbx_strand_id
1 'polypeptide(L)' 'MSNAFYRAFEDRHRGPRELILARLRAYADLLARLGALYPAGAALDLGCGRGEWLELLAEAGFAAR' A
#
# COMPACT_ATOMS: atom_id res chain seq x y z
N MET A 1 3.84 19.00 13.86
CA MET A 1 3.40 17.75 14.53
C MET A 1 4.59 16.79 14.57
N SER A 2 4.81 16.05 15.66
CA SER A 2 5.88 15.05 15.70
C SER A 2 5.46 13.79 14.93
N ASN A 3 6.44 13.08 14.36
CA ASN A 3 6.18 11.83 13.63
C ASN A 3 5.55 10.77 14.56
N ALA A 4 6.02 10.70 15.81
CA ALA A 4 5.47 9.82 16.84
C ALA A 4 3.98 10.08 17.13
N PHE A 5 3.56 11.35 17.21
CA PHE A 5 2.15 11.68 17.42
C PHE A 5 1.28 11.23 16.24
N TYR A 6 1.74 11.51 15.00
CA TYR A 6 0.99 11.13 13.80
C TYR A 6 0.84 9.61 13.68
N ARG A 7 1.90 8.86 13.97
CA ARG A 7 1.85 7.38 14.00
C ARG A 7 0.86 6.85 15.02
N ALA A 8 0.90 7.33 16.26
CA ALA A 8 -0.05 6.91 17.29
C ALA A 8 -1.50 7.26 16.92
N PHE A 9 -1.72 8.40 16.27
CA PHE A 9 -3.02 8.80 15.76
C PHE A 9 -3.50 7.88 14.63
N GLU A 10 -2.65 7.55 13.65
CA GLU A 10 -2.96 6.58 12.60
C GLU A 10 -3.29 5.20 13.18
N ASP A 11 -2.48 4.69 14.11
CA ASP A 11 -2.72 3.38 14.73
C ASP A 11 -4.08 3.33 15.44
N ARG A 12 -4.47 4.43 16.11
CA ARG A 12 -5.76 4.52 16.82
C ARG A 12 -6.96 4.67 15.89
N HIS A 13 -6.86 5.46 14.81
CA HIS A 13 -8.01 5.84 13.99
C HIS A 13 -8.08 5.14 12.63
N ARG A 14 -6.93 4.90 11.99
CA ARG A 14 -6.82 4.12 10.74
C ARG A 14 -6.81 2.62 11.08
N GLY A 15 -6.04 2.26 12.11
CA GLY A 15 -5.89 0.89 12.61
C GLY A 15 -4.47 0.33 12.43
N PRO A 16 -4.22 -0.89 12.95
CA PRO A 16 -2.92 -1.53 12.84
C PRO A 16 -2.58 -1.87 11.38
N ARG A 17 -1.29 -2.04 11.09
CA ARG A 17 -0.77 -2.26 9.72
C ARG A 17 -1.45 -3.47 9.05
N GLU A 18 -1.62 -4.55 9.78
CA GLU A 18 -2.18 -5.82 9.30
C GLU A 18 -3.64 -5.65 8.86
N LEU A 19 -4.42 -4.86 9.61
CA LEU A 19 -5.80 -4.54 9.25
C LEU A 19 -5.86 -3.71 7.95
N ILE A 20 -4.91 -2.79 7.76
CA ILE A 20 -4.85 -1.97 6.55
C ILE A 20 -4.44 -2.79 5.34
N LEU A 21 -3.42 -3.66 5.46
CA LEU A 21 -3.06 -4.60 4.41
C LEU A 21 -4.24 -5.51 4.04
N ALA A 22 -4.96 -6.04 5.03
CA ALA A 22 -6.15 -6.85 4.79
C ALA A 22 -7.24 -6.10 4.02
N ARG A 23 -7.47 -4.81 4.33
CA ARG A 23 -8.41 -3.96 3.57
C ARG A 23 -7.95 -3.71 2.14
N LEU A 24 -6.65 -3.45 1.94
CA LEU A 24 -6.08 -3.16 0.62
C LEU A 24 -6.01 -4.40 -0.29
N ARG A 25 -5.99 -5.61 0.27
CA ARG A 25 -6.04 -6.86 -0.50
C ARG A 25 -7.30 -7.03 -1.35
N ALA A 26 -8.35 -6.23 -1.12
CA ALA A 26 -9.49 -6.15 -2.02
C ALA A 26 -9.10 -5.78 -3.47
N TYR A 27 -7.94 -5.16 -3.69
CA TYR A 27 -7.42 -4.80 -5.01
C TYR A 27 -6.53 -5.88 -5.65
N ALA A 28 -6.32 -7.04 -5.02
CA ALA A 28 -5.38 -8.05 -5.51
C ALA A 28 -5.69 -8.50 -6.96
N ASP A 29 -6.96 -8.72 -7.28
CA ASP A 29 -7.36 -9.12 -8.65
C ASP A 29 -7.09 -8.03 -9.69
N LEU A 30 -7.26 -6.76 -9.30
CA LEU A 30 -6.92 -5.62 -10.16
C LEU A 30 -5.41 -5.57 -10.41
N LEU A 31 -4.62 -5.68 -9.34
CA LEU A 31 -3.16 -5.67 -9.43
C LEU A 31 -2.63 -6.82 -10.27
N ALA A 32 -3.20 -8.02 -10.14
CA ALA A 32 -2.82 -9.18 -10.95
C ALA A 32 -3.08 -8.95 -12.45
N ARG A 33 -4.25 -8.40 -12.79
CA ARG A 33 -4.59 -8.05 -14.19
C ARG A 33 -3.67 -6.98 -14.75
N LEU A 34 -3.40 -5.92 -13.96
CA LEU A 34 -2.50 -4.85 -14.37
C LEU A 34 -1.06 -5.35 -14.51
N GLY A 35 -0.58 -6.23 -13.62
CA GLY A 35 0.75 -6.82 -13.70
C GLY A 35 0.93 -7.69 -14.95
N ALA A 36 -0.12 -8.37 -15.40
CA ALA A 36 -0.11 -9.10 -16.66
C ALA A 36 -0.07 -8.16 -17.89
N LEU A 37 -0.75 -7.02 -17.84
CA LEU A 37 -0.76 -6.03 -18.92
C LEU A 37 0.52 -5.19 -18.97
N TYR A 38 1.13 -4.94 -17.82
CA TYR A 38 2.33 -4.13 -17.65
C TYR A 38 3.37 -4.87 -16.81
N PRO A 39 4.05 -5.90 -17.38
CA PRO A 39 5.10 -6.62 -16.67
C PRO A 39 6.18 -5.67 -16.15
N ALA A 40 6.49 -5.74 -14.85
CA ALA A 40 7.42 -4.83 -14.17
C ALA A 40 7.08 -3.34 -14.34
N GLY A 41 5.79 -3.01 -14.48
CA GLY A 41 5.32 -1.63 -14.63
C GLY A 41 5.72 -0.74 -13.45
N ALA A 42 6.03 0.52 -13.74
CA ALA A 42 6.26 1.52 -12.71
C ALA A 42 4.93 1.90 -12.03
N ALA A 43 4.93 2.01 -10.71
CA ALA A 43 3.78 2.44 -9.92
C ALA A 43 4.19 3.56 -8.96
N LEU A 44 3.34 4.57 -8.81
CA LEU A 44 3.53 5.69 -7.88
C LEU A 44 2.38 5.70 -6.86
N ASP A 45 2.71 5.68 -5.58
CA ASP A 45 1.72 5.75 -4.49
C ASP A 45 1.64 7.17 -3.89
N LEU A 46 0.60 7.91 -4.28
CA LEU A 46 0.39 9.27 -3.81
C LEU A 46 -0.18 9.29 -2.39
N GLY A 47 0.57 9.87 -1.46
CA GLY A 47 0.19 9.88 -0.05
C GLY A 47 0.39 8.53 0.63
N CYS A 48 1.47 7.83 0.28
CA CYS A 48 1.76 6.46 0.70
C CYS A 48 1.79 6.23 2.23
N GLY A 49 1.97 7.29 3.02
CA GLY A 49 1.85 7.24 4.48
C GLY A 49 2.81 6.23 5.11
N ARG A 50 2.27 5.11 5.63
CA ARG A 50 3.06 4.03 6.24
C ARG A 50 3.54 2.97 5.22
N GLY A 51 3.23 3.13 3.94
CA GLY A 51 3.71 2.32 2.83
C GLY A 51 3.02 0.98 2.66
N GLU A 52 1.81 0.79 3.21
CA GLU A 52 1.10 -0.50 3.06
C GLU A 52 0.70 -0.79 1.61
N TRP A 53 0.38 0.25 0.83
CA TRP A 53 0.05 0.06 -0.59
C TRP A 53 1.29 -0.17 -1.44
N LEU A 54 2.39 0.54 -1.17
CA LEU A 54 3.70 0.27 -1.77
C LEU A 54 4.16 -1.19 -1.58
N GLU A 55 3.93 -1.77 -0.40
CA GLU A 55 4.21 -3.18 -0.13
C GLU A 55 3.42 -4.09 -1.07
N LEU A 56 2.09 -3.91 -1.16
CA LEU A 56 1.25 -4.73 -2.02
C LEU A 56 1.55 -4.56 -3.51
N LEU A 57 1.90 -3.34 -3.95
CA LEU A 57 2.35 -3.10 -5.33
C LEU A 57 3.66 -3.84 -5.63
N ALA A 58 4.62 -3.82 -4.70
CA ALA A 58 5.87 -4.57 -4.86
C ALA A 58 5.64 -6.09 -4.87
N GLU A 59 4.77 -6.61 -3.99
CA GLU A 59 4.37 -8.02 -3.98
C GLU A 59 3.70 -8.45 -5.29
N ALA A 60 2.91 -7.55 -5.89
CA ALA A 60 2.28 -7.76 -7.20
C ALA A 60 3.25 -7.59 -8.39
N GLY A 61 4.53 -7.31 -8.15
CA GLY A 61 5.57 -7.25 -9.19
C GLY A 61 5.76 -5.89 -9.85
N PHE A 62 5.21 -4.81 -9.30
CA PHE A 62 5.42 -3.45 -9.80
C PHE A 62 6.72 -2.83 -9.27
N ALA A 63 7.35 -1.97 -10.07
CA ALA A 63 8.39 -1.07 -9.60
C ALA A 63 7.76 0.12 -8.85
N ALA A 64 7.40 -0.11 -7.58
CA ALA A 64 6.64 0.83 -6.75
C ALA A 64 7.53 1.92 -6.12
N ARG A 65 7.05 3.17 -6.10
CA ARG A 65 7.71 4.36 -5.51
C ARG A 65 6.73 5.27 -4.81
#